data_AF-A0A7J4U8N0-F1
#
_entry.id   AF-A0A7J4U8N0-F1
#
_cell.length_a   1.000
_cell.length_b   1.000
_cell.length_c   1.000
_cell.angle_alpha   90.00
_cell.angle_beta   90.00
_cell.angle_gamma   90.00
#
_symmetry.space_group_name_H-M   'P 1'
#
loop_
_entity.id
_entity.type
_entity.pdbx_description
1 polymer ?
#
loop_
_entity_poly.entity_id
_entity_poly.type
_entity_poly.pdbx_seq_one_letter_code
_entity_poly.pdbx_strand_id
1 'polypeptide(L)'
;MILSKDEAICLILSLSKNKEVSSPTKLNKLLARLNLFYIPVDIDFTLNKFGSFNADLSELRENDYYSTSQYEYKEKKVNKFILKPKGEVLIKEVVEQKLKRILTEEELKSLGENISYLSSLTATEISDNEHSILLVDVDDRFRLEQKINETFIELKDLYQGLNDIPENTIVEIRLKALIELCYYLIKYLKEMKFKRLQDKEYDFHSNMFDYYFLENIHSIIPFLKRAVLNNNNEGITINKYYQYFINSVRDRHPFSIYNESLNEIVLI
;
A
#
# COMPACT_ATOMS: atom_id res chain seq x y z
N MET A 1 -13.67 -2.73 8.39
CA MET A 1 -14.13 -3.53 7.22
C MET A 1 -12.92 -3.86 6.36
N ILE A 2 -12.60 -5.14 6.17
CA ILE A 2 -11.35 -5.62 5.53
C ILE A 2 -11.70 -6.58 4.39
N LEU A 3 -10.95 -6.53 3.27
CA LEU A 3 -11.07 -7.54 2.21
C LEU A 3 -10.39 -8.83 2.63
N SER A 4 -11.03 -9.98 2.46
CA SER A 4 -10.32 -11.26 2.59
C SER A 4 -9.28 -11.43 1.48
N LYS A 5 -8.34 -12.36 1.69
CA LYS A 5 -7.36 -12.73 0.67
C LYS A 5 -7.99 -13.10 -0.68
N ASP A 6 -9.06 -13.88 -0.67
CA ASP A 6 -9.76 -14.28 -1.90
C ASP A 6 -10.47 -13.11 -2.57
N GLU A 7 -11.09 -12.21 -1.80
CA GLU A 7 -11.73 -11.00 -2.33
C GLU A 7 -10.71 -10.08 -3.00
N ALA A 8 -9.54 -9.89 -2.40
CA ALA A 8 -8.47 -9.07 -2.95
C ALA A 8 -7.86 -9.68 -4.23
N ILE A 9 -7.68 -11.00 -4.26
CA ILE A 9 -7.20 -11.70 -5.47
C ILE A 9 -8.24 -11.59 -6.58
N CYS A 10 -9.52 -11.82 -6.29
CA CYS A 10 -10.59 -11.66 -7.28
C CYS A 10 -10.71 -10.22 -7.77
N LEU A 11 -10.51 -9.22 -6.90
CA LEU A 11 -10.44 -7.82 -7.30
C LEU A 11 -9.33 -7.59 -8.33
N ILE A 12 -8.09 -7.97 -7.99
CA ILE A 12 -6.95 -7.83 -8.90
C ILE A 12 -7.19 -8.55 -10.22
N LEU A 13 -7.66 -9.80 -10.18
CA LEU A 13 -7.94 -10.56 -11.39
C LEU A 13 -9.03 -9.86 -12.21
N SER A 14 -10.13 -9.39 -11.60
CA SER A 14 -11.22 -8.74 -12.32
C SER A 14 -10.80 -7.45 -13.04
N LEU A 15 -9.83 -6.72 -12.48
CA LEU A 15 -9.29 -5.48 -13.04
C LEU A 15 -8.09 -5.71 -13.97
N SER A 16 -7.52 -6.92 -13.97
CA SER A 16 -6.39 -7.28 -14.83
C SER A 16 -6.85 -7.56 -16.26
N LYS A 17 -5.94 -7.33 -17.21
CA LYS A 17 -6.19 -7.63 -18.63
C LYS A 17 -6.57 -9.10 -18.80
N ASN A 18 -7.63 -9.37 -19.57
CA ASN A 18 -8.21 -10.70 -19.81
C ASN A 18 -8.64 -11.47 -18.54
N LYS A 19 -8.80 -10.77 -17.40
CA LYS A 19 -9.13 -11.36 -16.11
C LYS A 19 -8.12 -12.41 -15.62
N GLU A 20 -6.85 -12.25 -15.99
CA GLU A 20 -5.78 -13.18 -15.66
C GLU A 20 -4.51 -12.47 -15.19
N VAL A 21 -3.71 -13.17 -14.38
CA VAL A 21 -2.38 -12.73 -13.97
C VAL A 21 -1.38 -13.86 -14.20
N SER A 22 -0.29 -13.55 -14.91
CA SER A 22 0.62 -14.54 -15.48
C SER A 22 1.65 -15.13 -14.51
N SER A 23 1.75 -14.65 -13.26
CA SER A 23 2.66 -15.27 -12.27
C SER A 23 2.31 -14.89 -10.84
N PRO A 24 2.70 -15.70 -9.84
CA PRO A 24 2.55 -15.34 -8.43
C PRO A 24 3.28 -14.05 -8.07
N THR A 25 4.48 -13.84 -8.63
CA THR A 25 5.25 -12.61 -8.44
C THR A 25 4.51 -11.37 -8.93
N LYS A 26 3.85 -11.47 -10.09
CA LYS A 26 3.07 -10.36 -10.63
C LYS A 26 1.81 -10.12 -9.81
N LEU A 27 1.12 -11.19 -9.39
CA LEU A 27 -0.04 -11.10 -8.51
C LEU A 27 0.32 -10.40 -7.19
N ASN A 28 1.46 -10.73 -6.60
CA ASN A 28 2.00 -10.06 -5.41
C ASN A 28 2.15 -8.55 -5.60
N LYS A 29 2.80 -8.15 -6.69
CA LYS A 29 3.02 -6.72 -6.99
C LYS A 29 1.71 -5.97 -7.20
N LEU A 30 0.75 -6.59 -7.88
CA LEU A 30 -0.57 -6.00 -8.09
C LEU A 30 -1.38 -5.93 -6.79
N LEU A 31 -1.34 -6.94 -5.93
CA LEU A 31 -1.97 -6.91 -4.61
C LEU A 31 -1.39 -5.79 -3.73
N ALA A 32 -0.07 -5.58 -3.78
CA ALA A 32 0.57 -4.48 -3.08
C ALA A 32 0.07 -3.10 -3.55
N ARG A 33 -0.48 -2.98 -4.77
CA ARG A 33 -1.09 -1.73 -5.24
C ARG A 33 -2.41 -1.41 -4.55
N LEU A 34 -3.15 -2.40 -4.04
CA LEU A 34 -4.36 -2.13 -3.25
C LEU A 34 -4.07 -1.26 -2.02
N ASN A 35 -2.85 -1.38 -1.47
CA ASN A 35 -2.39 -0.55 -0.35
C ASN A 35 -2.29 0.93 -0.74
N LEU A 36 -1.88 1.24 -1.98
CA LEU A 36 -1.83 2.62 -2.48
C LEU A 36 -3.21 3.26 -2.66
N PHE A 37 -4.25 2.43 -2.80
CA PHE A 37 -5.64 2.87 -2.83
C PHE A 37 -6.31 2.76 -1.45
N TYR A 38 -5.54 2.52 -0.37
CA TYR A 38 -6.03 2.45 1.01
C TYR A 38 -7.11 1.37 1.22
N ILE A 39 -7.06 0.31 0.42
CA ILE A 39 -7.99 -0.80 0.55
C ILE A 39 -7.40 -1.75 1.58
N PRO A 40 -8.00 -1.89 2.78
CA PRO A 40 -7.50 -2.82 3.79
C PRO A 40 -7.74 -4.25 3.31
N VAL A 41 -6.68 -5.06 3.35
CA VAL A 41 -6.72 -6.47 2.96
C VAL A 41 -6.16 -7.34 4.08
N ASP A 42 -6.87 -8.41 4.41
CA ASP A 42 -6.51 -9.46 5.36
C ASP A 42 -5.52 -10.43 4.69
N ILE A 43 -4.34 -9.89 4.40
CA ILE A 43 -3.20 -10.62 3.86
C ILE A 43 -1.97 -10.14 4.61
N ASP A 44 -1.22 -11.10 5.15
CA ASP A 44 0.13 -10.82 5.64
C ASP A 44 1.03 -10.48 4.44
N PHE A 45 1.50 -9.24 4.39
CA PHE A 45 2.52 -8.84 3.43
C PHE A 45 3.90 -9.02 4.05
N THR A 46 4.76 -9.78 3.37
CA THR A 46 6.17 -9.95 3.72
C THR A 46 7.02 -9.29 2.65
N LEU A 47 8.04 -8.55 3.06
CA LEU A 47 8.98 -7.94 2.11
C LEU A 47 9.97 -9.01 1.66
N ASN A 48 10.09 -9.19 0.35
CA ASN A 48 11.04 -10.14 -0.20
C ASN A 48 12.49 -9.59 -0.18
N LYS A 49 13.47 -10.41 -0.54
CA LYS A 49 14.89 -10.01 -0.59
C LYS A 49 15.20 -8.84 -1.54
N PHE A 50 14.29 -8.54 -2.47
CA PHE A 50 14.34 -7.43 -3.41
C PHE A 50 13.41 -6.28 -3.01
N GLY A 51 12.95 -6.21 -1.76
CA GLY A 51 12.29 -5.06 -1.17
C GLY A 51 10.91 -4.73 -1.72
N SER A 52 10.26 -5.67 -2.40
CA SER A 52 8.84 -5.55 -2.75
C SER A 52 7.99 -6.21 -1.67
N PHE A 53 6.88 -5.57 -1.28
CA PHE A 53 5.86 -6.20 -0.45
C PHE A 53 5.21 -7.32 -1.25
N ASN A 54 5.41 -8.55 -0.81
CA ASN A 54 4.74 -9.71 -1.34
C ASN A 54 3.63 -10.09 -0.40
N ALA A 55 2.41 -10.21 -0.94
CA ALA A 55 1.38 -10.94 -0.24
C ALA A 55 1.90 -12.35 0.07
N ASP A 56 1.62 -12.87 1.26
CA ASP A 56 1.84 -14.28 1.52
C ASP A 56 0.84 -15.08 0.69
N LEU A 57 1.33 -15.53 -0.47
CA LEU A 57 0.63 -16.37 -1.42
C LEU A 57 1.10 -17.82 -1.35
N SER A 58 1.84 -18.20 -0.29
CA SER A 58 2.12 -19.60 -0.04
C SER A 58 0.77 -20.34 0.00
N GLU A 59 0.71 -21.46 -0.73
CA GLU A 59 -0.46 -22.32 -0.83
C GLU A 59 -1.66 -21.80 -1.65
N LEU A 60 -1.49 -20.85 -2.58
CA LEU A 60 -2.57 -20.56 -3.55
C LEU A 60 -2.90 -21.80 -4.40
N ARG A 61 -3.93 -22.52 -3.98
CA ARG A 61 -4.60 -23.57 -4.74
C ARG A 61 -5.75 -22.96 -5.50
N GLU A 62 -6.17 -23.62 -6.58
CA GLU A 62 -7.45 -23.26 -7.16
C GLU A 62 -8.56 -23.42 -6.12
N ASN A 63 -9.57 -22.56 -6.23
CA ASN A 63 -10.77 -22.61 -5.40
C ASN A 63 -12.00 -22.32 -6.27
N ASP A 64 -13.13 -22.04 -5.64
CA ASP A 64 -14.37 -21.71 -6.34
C ASP A 64 -14.32 -20.41 -7.14
N TYR A 65 -13.42 -19.48 -6.79
CA TYR A 65 -13.38 -18.12 -7.30
C TYR A 65 -12.31 -17.89 -8.37
N TYR A 66 -11.20 -18.63 -8.36
CA TYR A 66 -10.15 -18.57 -9.38
C TYR A 66 -9.52 -19.94 -9.65
N SER A 67 -9.02 -20.13 -10.87
CA SER A 67 -8.24 -21.32 -11.24
C SER A 67 -6.75 -21.00 -11.33
N THR A 68 -5.95 -22.02 -11.13
CA THR A 68 -4.51 -22.01 -11.39
C THR A 68 -4.23 -22.89 -12.60
N SER A 69 -3.52 -22.40 -13.60
CA SER A 69 -3.05 -23.22 -14.73
C SER A 69 -1.56 -22.99 -14.96
N GLN A 70 -0.88 -23.99 -15.54
CA GLN A 70 0.55 -23.91 -15.81
C GLN A 70 0.81 -23.62 -17.28
N TYR A 71 1.81 -22.79 -17.54
CA TYR A 71 2.36 -22.58 -18.87
C TYR A 71 3.89 -22.54 -18.80
N GLU A 72 4.52 -22.76 -19.94
CA GLU A 72 5.98 -22.78 -20.05
C GLU A 72 6.50 -21.41 -20.47
N TYR A 73 7.45 -20.88 -19.73
CA TYR A 73 8.12 -19.62 -20.02
C TYR A 73 9.61 -19.75 -19.73
N LYS A 74 10.44 -19.60 -20.77
CA LYS A 74 11.91 -19.79 -20.68
C LYS A 74 12.28 -21.09 -19.96
N GLU A 75 11.68 -22.21 -20.41
CA GLU A 75 11.92 -23.57 -19.88
C GLU A 75 11.53 -23.76 -18.39
N LYS A 76 10.80 -22.80 -17.81
CA LYS A 76 10.24 -22.90 -16.46
C LYS A 76 8.73 -23.01 -16.53
N LYS A 77 8.17 -23.91 -15.72
CA LYS A 77 6.72 -23.96 -15.48
C LYS A 77 6.33 -22.82 -14.56
N VAL A 78 5.42 -21.97 -15.03
CA VAL A 78 4.89 -20.83 -14.27
C VAL A 78 3.39 -21.01 -14.10
N ASN A 79 2.89 -20.70 -12.91
CA ASN A 79 1.46 -20.70 -12.63
C ASN A 79 0.84 -19.36 -13.07
N LYS A 80 -0.24 -19.42 -13.84
CA LYS A 80 -1.14 -18.29 -14.10
C LYS A 80 -2.45 -18.46 -13.35
N PHE A 81 -3.04 -17.34 -12.96
CA PHE A 81 -4.28 -17.26 -12.20
C PHE A 81 -5.37 -16.67 -13.10
N ILE A 82 -6.56 -17.28 -13.10
CA ILE A 82 -7.68 -16.87 -13.95
C ILE A 82 -8.94 -16.77 -13.10
N LEU A 83 -9.69 -15.68 -13.25
CA LEU A 83 -10.95 -15.48 -12.55
C LEU A 83 -12.03 -16.47 -13.04
N LYS A 84 -12.76 -17.10 -12.11
CA LYS A 84 -13.94 -17.93 -12.41
C LYS A 84 -15.23 -17.09 -12.34
N PRO A 85 -16.34 -17.53 -12.96
CA PRO A 85 -17.62 -16.82 -12.89
C PRO A 85 -18.12 -16.54 -11.47
N LYS A 86 -17.91 -17.46 -10.52
CA LYS A 86 -18.23 -17.20 -9.09
C LYS A 86 -17.41 -16.06 -8.50
N GLY A 87 -16.15 -15.92 -8.89
CA GLY A 87 -15.30 -14.79 -8.50
C GLY A 87 -15.80 -13.45 -9.08
N GLU A 88 -16.41 -13.46 -10.27
CA GLU A 88 -17.05 -12.27 -10.84
C GLU A 88 -18.30 -11.84 -10.07
N VAL A 89 -19.06 -12.80 -9.52
CA VAL A 89 -20.21 -12.49 -8.65
C VAL A 89 -19.71 -11.91 -7.33
N LEU A 90 -18.74 -12.58 -6.70
CA LEU A 90 -18.11 -12.12 -5.46
C LEU A 90 -17.62 -10.68 -5.59
N ILE A 91 -16.92 -10.34 -6.67
CA ILE A 91 -16.33 -9.01 -6.79
C ILE A 91 -17.36 -7.91 -7.00
N LYS A 92 -18.49 -8.19 -7.65
CA LYS A 92 -19.60 -7.22 -7.76
C LYS A 92 -20.15 -6.87 -6.38
N GLU A 93 -20.32 -7.87 -5.52
CA GLU A 93 -20.77 -7.67 -4.14
C GLU A 93 -19.73 -6.89 -3.33
N VAL A 94 -18.45 -7.25 -3.43
CA VAL A 94 -17.35 -6.54 -2.76
C VAL A 94 -17.23 -5.09 -3.20
N VAL A 95 -17.35 -4.79 -4.49
CA VAL A 95 -17.32 -3.41 -5.00
C VAL A 95 -18.47 -2.60 -4.39
N GLU A 96 -19.69 -3.15 -4.43
CA GLU A 96 -20.89 -2.44 -3.97
C GLU A 96 -20.91 -2.25 -2.45
N GLN A 97 -20.57 -3.30 -1.71
CA GLN A 97 -20.72 -3.33 -0.25
C GLN A 97 -19.48 -2.83 0.48
N LYS A 98 -18.28 -2.97 -0.11
CA LYS A 98 -17.01 -2.60 0.54
C LYS A 98 -16.32 -1.44 -0.15
N LEU A 99 -15.98 -1.55 -1.43
CA LEU A 99 -15.10 -0.56 -2.08
C LEU A 99 -15.77 0.81 -2.25
N LYS A 100 -17.06 0.87 -2.63
CA LYS A 100 -17.79 2.15 -2.74
C LYS A 100 -17.94 2.90 -1.42
N ARG A 101 -17.69 2.24 -0.27
CA ARG A 101 -17.69 2.89 1.04
C ARG A 101 -16.36 3.55 1.40
N ILE A 102 -15.30 3.28 0.64
CA ILE A 102 -13.95 3.80 0.90
C ILE A 102 -13.35 4.54 -0.29
N LEU A 103 -13.83 4.28 -1.50
CA LEU A 103 -13.36 4.92 -2.74
C LEU A 103 -14.49 5.69 -3.42
N THR A 104 -14.16 6.86 -3.95
CA THR A 104 -15.05 7.58 -4.89
C THR A 104 -15.12 6.85 -6.23
N GLU A 105 -16.07 7.21 -7.09
CA GLU A 105 -16.16 6.64 -8.44
C GLU A 105 -14.91 6.91 -9.29
N GLU A 106 -14.31 8.10 -9.13
CA GLU A 106 -13.07 8.48 -9.81
C GLU A 106 -11.89 7.65 -9.32
N GLU A 107 -11.78 7.40 -8.02
CA GLU A 107 -10.74 6.55 -7.43
C GLU A 107 -10.90 5.08 -7.83
N LEU A 108 -12.13 4.57 -7.90
CA LEU A 108 -12.43 3.24 -8.42
C LEU A 108 -12.01 3.09 -9.89
N LYS A 109 -12.30 4.11 -10.70
CA LYS A 109 -11.87 4.15 -12.10
C LYS A 109 -10.35 4.17 -12.23
N SER A 110 -9.69 5.02 -11.45
CA SER A 110 -8.23 5.12 -11.39
C SER A 110 -7.57 3.81 -10.95
N LEU A 111 -8.12 3.13 -9.94
CA LEU A 111 -7.70 1.80 -9.51
C LEU A 111 -7.78 0.81 -10.67
N GLY A 112 -8.90 0.77 -11.38
CA GLY A 112 -9.08 -0.13 -12.53
C GLY A 112 -8.08 0.13 -13.65
N GLU A 113 -7.87 1.39 -14.01
CA GLU A 113 -6.90 1.80 -15.03
C GLU A 113 -5.46 1.46 -14.64
N ASN A 114 -5.09 1.73 -13.38
CA ASN A 114 -3.75 1.48 -12.86
C ASN A 114 -3.44 -0.03 -12.80
N ILE A 115 -4.33 -0.84 -12.22
CA ILE A 115 -4.17 -2.29 -12.18
C ILE A 115 -4.15 -2.89 -13.58
N SER A 116 -5.04 -2.45 -14.48
CA SER A 116 -5.06 -2.90 -15.87
C SER A 116 -3.75 -2.61 -16.58
N TYR A 117 -3.22 -1.38 -16.46
CA TYR A 117 -1.93 -1.00 -17.03
C TYR A 117 -0.77 -1.85 -16.47
N LEU A 118 -0.63 -1.92 -15.14
CA LEU A 118 0.44 -2.71 -14.51
C LEU A 118 0.32 -4.20 -14.83
N SER A 119 -0.91 -4.71 -14.99
CA SER A 119 -1.16 -6.10 -15.41
C SER A 119 -0.71 -6.37 -16.86
N SER A 120 -0.40 -5.35 -17.66
CA SER A 120 0.18 -5.52 -18.99
C SER A 120 1.72 -5.63 -18.98
N LEU A 121 2.37 -5.16 -17.91
CA LEU A 121 3.83 -5.13 -17.77
C LEU A 121 4.41 -6.45 -17.23
N THR A 122 5.70 -6.67 -17.41
CA THR A 122 6.44 -7.73 -16.73
C THR A 122 6.68 -7.38 -15.26
N ALA A 123 6.97 -8.37 -14.41
CA ALA A 123 7.24 -8.12 -13.00
C ALA A 123 8.48 -7.22 -12.80
N THR A 124 9.48 -7.28 -13.69
CA THR A 124 10.67 -6.42 -13.63
C THR A 124 10.30 -4.97 -13.95
N GLU A 125 9.56 -4.73 -15.03
CA GLU A 125 9.12 -3.38 -15.41
C GLU A 125 8.24 -2.71 -14.34
N ILE A 126 7.43 -3.49 -13.62
CA ILE A 126 6.69 -2.98 -12.45
C ILE A 126 7.65 -2.52 -11.35
N SER A 127 8.76 -3.24 -11.13
CA SER A 127 9.81 -2.85 -10.16
C SER A 127 10.53 -1.57 -10.58
N ASP A 128 10.93 -1.49 -11.85
CA ASP A 128 11.71 -0.35 -12.34
C ASP A 128 10.88 0.94 -12.31
N ASN A 129 9.56 0.82 -12.53
CA ASN A 129 8.61 1.91 -12.31
C ASN A 129 8.54 2.34 -10.83
N GLU A 130 8.70 1.42 -9.87
CA GLU A 130 8.68 1.69 -8.42
C GLU A 130 9.99 2.31 -7.89
N HIS A 131 11.16 1.99 -8.46
CA HIS A 131 12.46 2.27 -7.80
C HIS A 131 13.19 3.53 -8.27
N SER A 132 12.82 4.10 -9.44
CA SER A 132 13.57 5.20 -10.05
C SER A 132 13.59 6.53 -9.25
N ILE A 133 12.81 6.63 -8.17
CA ILE A 133 12.55 7.86 -7.41
C ILE A 133 13.31 7.91 -6.06
N LEU A 134 14.01 6.84 -5.65
CA LEU A 134 14.25 6.56 -4.22
C LEU A 134 15.71 6.39 -3.79
N LEU A 135 16.67 6.90 -4.56
CA LEU A 135 18.07 6.72 -4.19
C LEU A 135 18.44 7.69 -3.05
N VAL A 136 18.39 7.21 -1.81
CA VAL A 136 18.97 7.87 -0.64
C VAL A 136 20.40 7.37 -0.44
N ASP A 137 21.27 8.31 -0.06
CA ASP A 137 22.71 8.08 0.12
C ASP A 137 23.01 7.21 1.36
N VAL A 138 24.02 6.35 1.24
CA VAL A 138 24.29 5.24 2.19
C VAL A 138 24.89 5.72 3.53
N ASP A 139 25.38 6.97 3.57
CA ASP A 139 26.21 7.48 4.66
C ASP A 139 25.46 7.96 5.93
N ASP A 140 24.12 8.03 5.93
CA ASP A 140 23.31 8.54 7.06
C ASP A 140 22.61 7.43 7.90
N ARG A 141 23.11 6.19 7.83
CA ARG A 141 22.51 4.97 8.42
C ARG A 141 22.04 5.08 9.87
N PHE A 142 22.84 5.69 10.75
CA PHE A 142 22.52 5.85 12.17
C PHE A 142 21.37 6.85 12.39
N ARG A 143 21.36 7.95 11.63
CA ARG A 143 20.29 8.95 11.69
C ARG A 143 18.98 8.39 11.18
N LEU A 144 19.02 7.59 10.10
CA LEU A 144 17.85 6.90 9.59
C LEU A 144 17.28 5.90 10.60
N GLU A 145 18.12 5.25 11.40
CA GLU A 145 17.68 4.34 12.48
C GLU A 145 16.93 5.03 13.61
N GLN A 146 17.48 6.15 14.08
CA GLN A 146 16.82 6.93 15.11
C GLN A 146 15.46 7.43 14.62
N LYS A 147 15.42 7.98 13.39
CA LYS A 147 14.18 8.46 12.77
C LYS A 147 13.09 7.39 12.62
N ILE A 148 13.45 6.18 12.16
CA ILE A 148 12.47 5.08 12.02
C ILE A 148 11.90 4.70 13.40
N ASN A 149 12.74 4.64 14.43
CA ASN A 149 12.29 4.29 15.78
C ASN A 149 11.38 5.36 16.40
N GLU A 150 11.69 6.65 16.20
CA GLU A 150 10.86 7.77 16.64
C GLU A 150 9.48 7.71 15.97
N THR A 151 9.44 7.62 14.63
CA THR A 151 8.19 7.52 13.87
C THR A 151 7.39 6.27 14.22
N PHE A 152 8.05 5.15 14.54
CA PHE A 152 7.35 3.94 14.96
C PHE A 152 6.62 4.09 16.29
N ILE A 153 7.26 4.71 17.28
CA ILE A 153 6.64 4.93 18.60
C ILE A 153 5.40 5.81 18.45
N GLU A 154 5.52 6.89 17.69
CA GLU A 154 4.41 7.81 17.48
C GLU A 154 3.27 7.20 16.66
N LEU A 155 3.56 6.45 15.60
CA LEU A 155 2.52 5.71 14.87
C LEU A 155 1.86 4.65 15.75
N LYS A 156 2.60 3.99 16.65
CA LYS A 156 2.03 3.01 17.57
C LYS A 156 1.00 3.67 18.50
N ASP A 157 1.31 4.85 19.01
CA ASP A 157 0.39 5.61 19.87
C ASP A 157 -0.87 6.04 19.11
N LEU A 158 -0.72 6.47 17.85
CA LEU A 158 -1.85 6.79 16.96
C LEU A 158 -2.68 5.55 16.61
N TYR A 159 -2.03 4.42 16.33
CA TYR A 159 -2.69 3.15 16.06
C TYR A 159 -3.52 2.65 17.26
N GLN A 160 -3.05 2.88 18.48
CA GLN A 160 -3.82 2.57 19.69
C GLN A 160 -5.10 3.40 19.82
N GLY A 161 -5.06 4.67 19.40
CA GLY A 161 -6.22 5.59 19.37
C GLY A 161 -7.16 5.41 18.18
N LEU A 162 -6.87 4.46 17.29
CA LEU A 162 -7.66 4.18 16.09
C LEU A 162 -9.12 3.81 16.41
N ASN A 163 -9.29 3.03 17.48
CA ASN A 163 -10.60 2.52 17.91
C ASN A 163 -11.52 3.62 18.43
N ASP A 164 -10.98 4.78 18.77
CA ASP A 164 -11.74 5.93 19.25
C ASP A 164 -12.34 6.77 18.11
N ILE A 165 -11.93 6.53 16.86
CA ILE A 165 -12.52 7.18 15.69
C ILE A 165 -13.88 6.50 15.39
N PRO A 166 -15.00 7.23 15.29
CA PRO A 166 -16.26 6.65 14.85
C PRO A 166 -16.16 6.06 13.42
N GLU A 167 -17.09 5.19 13.02
CA GLU A 167 -17.23 4.73 11.64
C GLU A 167 -18.55 5.23 11.04
N ASN A 168 -18.76 6.54 11.11
CA ASN A 168 -19.99 7.17 10.66
C ASN A 168 -19.89 7.70 9.21
N THR A 169 -18.68 7.89 8.68
CA THR A 169 -18.44 8.44 7.34
C THR A 169 -17.33 7.71 6.56
N ILE A 170 -17.36 7.85 5.23
CA ILE A 170 -16.27 7.39 4.33
C ILE A 170 -14.90 7.98 4.71
N VAL A 171 -14.89 9.20 5.25
CA VAL A 171 -13.66 9.90 5.61
C VAL A 171 -12.96 9.19 6.76
N GLU A 172 -13.71 8.88 7.82
CA GLU A 172 -13.19 8.20 8.99
C GLU A 172 -12.72 6.78 8.68
N ILE A 173 -13.47 6.02 7.88
CA ILE A 173 -13.09 4.64 7.51
C ILE A 173 -11.75 4.65 6.76
N ARG A 174 -11.57 5.60 5.82
CA ARG A 174 -10.29 5.76 5.10
C ARG A 174 -9.17 6.17 6.06
N LEU A 175 -9.42 7.14 6.94
CA LEU A 175 -8.44 7.56 7.95
C LEU A 175 -7.99 6.38 8.82
N LYS A 176 -8.91 5.51 9.22
CA LYS A 176 -8.58 4.32 9.99
C LYS A 176 -7.66 3.37 9.22
N ALA A 177 -8.05 3.02 8.00
CA ALA A 177 -7.27 2.14 7.13
C ALA A 177 -5.84 2.67 6.89
N LEU A 178 -5.70 3.99 6.78
CA LEU A 178 -4.42 4.68 6.61
C LEU A 178 -3.49 4.54 7.82
N ILE A 179 -3.99 4.82 9.01
CA ILE A 179 -3.20 4.70 10.25
C ILE A 179 -2.73 3.26 10.44
N GLU A 180 -3.62 2.29 10.19
CA GLU A 180 -3.31 0.87 10.25
C GLU A 180 -2.22 0.46 9.25
N LEU A 181 -2.36 0.86 7.99
CA LEU A 181 -1.38 0.58 6.94
C LEU A 181 0.00 1.18 7.28
N CYS A 182 0.04 2.46 7.65
CA CYS A 182 1.29 3.12 8.03
C CYS A 182 1.94 2.41 9.22
N TYR A 183 1.17 2.01 10.25
CA TYR A 183 1.71 1.34 11.43
C TYR A 183 2.38 0.01 11.07
N TYR A 184 1.71 -0.84 10.29
CA TYR A 184 2.26 -2.13 9.88
C TYR A 184 3.49 -1.98 8.97
N LEU A 185 3.50 -0.98 8.07
CA LEU A 185 4.68 -0.67 7.24
C LEU A 185 5.90 -0.32 8.10
N ILE A 186 5.74 0.54 9.12
CA ILE A 186 6.86 0.91 9.99
C ILE A 186 7.28 -0.24 10.92
N LYS A 187 6.31 -0.98 11.48
CA LYS A 187 6.57 -2.17 12.29
C LYS A 187 7.46 -3.17 11.55
N TYR A 188 7.09 -3.45 10.31
CA TYR A 188 7.79 -4.37 9.44
C TYR A 188 9.27 -4.00 9.23
N LEU A 189 9.54 -2.72 8.97
CA LEU A 189 10.90 -2.22 8.74
C LEU A 189 11.77 -2.30 9.98
N LYS A 190 11.19 -1.99 11.13
CA LYS A 190 11.87 -2.14 12.41
C LYS A 190 12.33 -3.58 12.60
N GLU A 191 11.44 -4.56 12.38
CA GLU A 191 11.75 -5.98 12.49
C GLU A 191 12.81 -6.47 11.49
N MET A 192 12.83 -5.92 10.27
CA MET A 192 13.78 -6.31 9.22
C MET A 192 15.13 -5.61 9.31
N LYS A 193 15.18 -4.34 9.73
CA LYS A 193 16.43 -3.59 9.94
C LYS A 193 17.33 -4.27 10.97
N PHE A 194 16.75 -4.73 12.08
CA PHE A 194 17.53 -5.42 13.13
C PHE A 194 18.13 -6.75 12.67
N LYS A 195 17.55 -7.41 11.66
CA LYS A 195 18.12 -8.64 11.08
C LYS A 195 19.29 -8.39 10.12
N ARG A 196 19.38 -7.19 9.52
CA ARG A 196 20.32 -6.89 8.43
C ARG A 196 21.49 -6.00 8.80
N LEU A 197 21.48 -5.41 10.00
CA LEU A 197 22.59 -4.59 10.49
C LEU A 197 23.94 -5.36 10.55
N GLN A 198 23.92 -6.68 10.46
CA GLN A 198 25.10 -7.55 10.39
C GLN A 198 25.79 -7.57 9.00
N ASP A 199 25.10 -7.21 7.92
CA ASP A 199 25.62 -7.31 6.54
C ASP A 199 25.82 -5.92 5.89
N LYS A 200 26.96 -5.70 5.22
CA LYS A 200 27.42 -4.40 4.69
C LYS A 200 26.81 -4.01 3.32
N GLU A 201 25.53 -4.23 3.09
CA GLU A 201 24.90 -4.00 1.77
C GLU A 201 23.97 -2.77 1.73
N TYR A 202 23.81 -2.23 0.51
CA TYR A 202 22.86 -1.17 0.15
C TYR A 202 21.45 -1.48 0.66
N ASP A 203 20.84 -0.54 1.39
CA ASP A 203 19.56 -0.75 2.07
C ASP A 203 18.37 -0.36 1.17
N PHE A 204 18.20 -1.16 0.12
CA PHE A 204 17.05 -1.06 -0.79
C PHE A 204 15.69 -1.04 -0.05
N HIS A 205 15.61 -1.68 1.13
CA HIS A 205 14.35 -1.82 1.87
C HIS A 205 13.95 -0.53 2.58
N SER A 206 14.92 0.20 3.12
CA SER A 206 14.67 1.55 3.63
C SER A 206 14.26 2.52 2.50
N ASN A 207 14.80 2.37 1.29
CA ASN A 207 14.42 3.24 0.16
C ASN A 207 12.99 2.96 -0.35
N MET A 208 12.58 1.69 -0.39
CA MET A 208 11.18 1.32 -0.71
C MET A 208 10.17 1.74 0.35
N PHE A 209 10.59 1.86 1.60
CA PHE A 209 9.78 2.48 2.63
C PHE A 209 9.51 3.94 2.35
N ASP A 210 10.55 4.72 2.00
CA ASP A 210 10.37 6.13 1.69
C ASP A 210 9.39 6.29 0.52
N TYR A 211 9.39 5.41 -0.48
CA TYR A 211 8.39 5.40 -1.55
C TYR A 211 6.98 5.21 -1.04
N TYR A 212 6.70 4.06 -0.39
CA TYR A 212 5.34 3.74 0.01
C TYR A 212 4.86 4.71 1.09
N PHE A 213 5.73 5.16 1.99
CA PHE A 213 5.38 6.15 2.98
C PHE A 213 5.09 7.50 2.33
N LEU A 214 5.98 8.03 1.47
CA LEU A 214 5.79 9.32 0.81
C LEU A 214 4.60 9.32 -0.17
N GLU A 215 4.42 8.26 -0.95
CA GLU A 215 3.29 8.11 -1.87
C GLU A 215 1.95 8.12 -1.11
N ASN A 216 1.88 7.36 -0.01
CA ASN A 216 0.71 7.34 0.85
C ASN A 216 0.48 8.72 1.49
N ILE A 217 1.51 9.31 2.12
CA ILE A 217 1.46 10.65 2.73
C ILE A 217 1.00 11.72 1.73
N HIS A 218 1.52 11.70 0.51
CA HIS A 218 1.20 12.65 -0.55
C HIS A 218 -0.28 12.62 -0.92
N SER A 219 -0.92 11.46 -0.86
CA SER A 219 -2.36 11.35 -1.12
C SER A 219 -3.22 11.48 0.16
N ILE A 220 -2.66 11.24 1.35
CA ILE A 220 -3.29 11.45 2.66
C ILE A 220 -3.46 12.94 2.99
N ILE A 221 -2.42 13.76 2.82
CA ILE A 221 -2.45 15.17 3.26
C ILE A 221 -3.55 15.97 2.54
N PRO A 222 -3.70 15.92 1.20
CA PRO A 222 -4.79 16.60 0.51
C PRO A 222 -6.18 16.07 0.90
N PHE A 223 -6.30 14.77 1.16
CA PHE A 223 -7.53 14.16 1.63
C PHE A 223 -7.92 14.70 3.03
N LEU A 224 -6.99 14.67 3.99
CA LEU A 224 -7.23 15.17 5.34
C LEU A 224 -7.48 16.68 5.36
N LYS A 225 -6.76 17.45 4.54
CA LYS A 225 -6.99 18.90 4.39
C LYS A 225 -8.42 19.18 3.93
N ARG A 226 -8.92 18.46 2.92
CA ARG A 226 -10.32 18.56 2.46
C ARG A 226 -11.32 18.14 3.54
N ALA A 227 -11.01 17.08 4.29
CA ALA A 227 -11.87 16.61 5.38
C ALA A 227 -11.98 17.62 6.54
N VAL A 228 -10.86 18.21 6.96
CA VAL A 228 -10.82 19.25 8.01
C VAL A 228 -11.63 20.49 7.60
N LEU A 229 -11.55 20.89 6.33
CA LEU A 229 -12.28 22.05 5.82
C LEU A 229 -13.81 21.84 5.72
N ASN A 230 -14.27 20.59 5.67
CA ASN A 230 -15.67 20.25 5.42
C ASN A 230 -16.49 19.86 6.69
N ASN A 231 -15.86 19.61 7.85
CA ASN A 231 -16.55 19.08 9.04
C ASN A 231 -16.33 19.92 10.32
N ASN A 232 -17.43 20.35 10.97
CA ASN A 232 -17.40 21.24 12.14
C ASN A 232 -17.29 20.53 13.52
N ASN A 233 -17.55 19.22 13.64
CA ASN A 233 -17.55 18.53 14.95
C ASN A 233 -16.46 17.45 15.15
N GLU A 234 -15.86 16.91 14.07
CA GLU A 234 -14.76 15.91 14.12
C GLU A 234 -13.38 16.52 13.85
N GLY A 235 -13.33 17.83 13.61
CA GLY A 235 -12.13 18.55 13.18
C GLY A 235 -10.95 18.42 14.13
N ILE A 236 -11.15 18.25 15.45
CA ILE A 236 -10.05 18.15 16.42
C ILE A 236 -9.26 16.85 16.24
N THR A 237 -9.96 15.72 16.13
CA THR A 237 -9.34 14.39 15.97
C THR A 237 -8.68 14.27 14.61
N ILE A 238 -9.37 14.65 13.54
CA ILE A 238 -8.81 14.64 12.16
C ILE A 238 -7.61 15.60 12.05
N ASN A 239 -7.66 16.77 12.70
CA ASN A 239 -6.54 17.71 12.73
C ASN A 239 -5.33 17.11 13.47
N LYS A 240 -5.51 16.36 14.57
CA LYS A 240 -4.38 15.67 15.24
C LYS A 240 -3.64 14.73 14.28
N TYR A 241 -4.38 13.91 13.52
CA TYR A 241 -3.77 13.01 12.53
C TYR A 241 -3.15 13.78 11.36
N TYR A 242 -3.82 14.82 10.85
CA TYR A 242 -3.29 15.71 9.83
C TYR A 242 -1.96 16.37 10.24
N GLN A 243 -1.89 16.94 11.44
CA GLN A 243 -0.67 17.55 11.98
C GLN A 243 0.46 16.52 12.11
N TYR A 244 0.16 15.30 12.54
CA TYR A 244 1.15 14.22 12.57
C TYR A 244 1.73 13.93 11.17
N PHE A 245 0.88 13.77 10.16
CA PHE A 245 1.33 13.47 8.80
C PHE A 245 2.12 14.63 8.19
N ILE A 246 1.72 15.88 8.42
CA ILE A 246 2.48 17.06 7.97
C ILE A 246 3.83 17.17 8.68
N ASN A 247 3.88 16.99 10.00
CA ASN A 247 5.13 17.07 10.75
C ASN A 247 6.09 15.93 10.38
N SER A 248 5.54 14.74 10.09
CA SER A 248 6.32 13.62 9.57
C SER A 248 7.02 13.99 8.25
N VAL A 249 6.35 14.71 7.36
CA VAL A 249 6.96 15.22 6.11
C VAL A 249 8.00 16.31 6.40
N ARG A 250 7.63 17.33 7.19
CA ARG A 250 8.45 18.53 7.43
C ARG A 250 9.75 18.24 8.17
N ASP A 251 9.68 17.46 9.25
CA ASP A 251 10.82 17.32 10.16
C ASP A 251 11.69 16.11 9.83
N ARG A 252 11.13 15.08 9.18
CA ARG A 252 11.76 13.75 9.13
C ARG A 252 12.27 13.31 7.76
N HIS A 253 11.74 13.87 6.66
CA HIS A 253 12.14 13.54 5.29
C HIS A 253 12.72 14.74 4.50
N PRO A 254 13.89 15.29 4.89
CA PRO A 254 14.50 16.39 4.14
C PRO A 254 14.91 16.02 2.70
N PHE A 255 14.99 14.73 2.37
CA PHE A 255 15.24 14.25 1.01
C PHE A 255 14.01 14.38 0.07
N SER A 256 12.81 14.58 0.63
CA SER A 256 11.58 14.79 -0.14
C SER A 256 11.32 16.25 -0.51
N ILE A 257 12.14 17.20 0.00
CA ILE A 257 12.00 18.64 -0.26
C ILE A 257 12.39 18.98 -1.72
N TYR A 258 13.06 18.06 -2.42
CA TYR A 258 13.34 18.18 -3.86
C TYR A 258 12.22 17.65 -4.76
N ASN A 259 11.15 17.09 -4.20
CA ASN A 259 9.94 16.79 -4.95
C ASN A 259 9.06 18.05 -4.96
N GLU A 260 8.93 18.68 -6.15
CA GLU A 260 8.13 19.90 -6.34
C GLU A 260 6.70 19.76 -5.78
N SER A 261 6.09 18.58 -5.91
CA SER A 261 4.73 18.30 -5.42
C SER A 261 4.62 18.31 -3.89
N LEU A 262 5.68 17.91 -3.17
CA LEU A 262 5.73 17.94 -1.70
C LEU A 262 5.96 19.35 -1.16
N ASN A 263 6.76 20.18 -1.83
CA ASN A 263 6.92 21.59 -1.46
C ASN A 263 5.58 22.34 -1.55
N GLU A 264 4.78 22.10 -2.58
CA GLU A 264 3.45 22.71 -2.74
C GLU A 264 2.46 22.29 -1.63
N ILE A 265 2.52 21.03 -1.17
CA ILE A 265 1.65 20.51 -0.12
C ILE A 265 2.06 21.02 1.27
N VAL A 266 3.36 21.19 1.51
CA VAL A 266 3.92 21.54 2.82
C VAL A 266 3.94 23.06 3.06
N LEU A 267 4.02 23.88 2.01
CA LEU A 267 4.17 25.34 2.13
C LEU A 267 2.85 26.13 2.15
N ILE A 268 1.68 25.47 2.10
CA ILE A 268 0.33 26.08 2.17
C ILE A 268 -0.46 25.58 3.38
#